data_AF-A0A8H6Z2Q0-F1
#
_entry.id   AF-A0A8H6Z2Q0-F1
#
_cell.length_a   1.000
_cell.length_b   1.000
_cell.length_c   1.000
_cell.angle_alpha   90.00
_cell.angle_beta   90.00
_cell.angle_gamma   90.00
#
_symmetry.space_group_name_H-M   'P 1'
#
loop_
_entity.id
_entity.type
_entity.pdbx_description
1 polymer ?
#
loop_
_entity_poly.entity_id
_entity_poly.type
_entity_poly.pdbx_seq_one_letter_code
_entity_poly.pdbx_strand_id
1 'polypeptide(L)'
;MLDFLGVVPAPAPAVDAGLMNLTTTAHGPLSFLPISLATLSKLQSGDSSPIFLPALITLIAAYPALAPLFPSARQRAWVLTTIASALMTASSVPFVADYVWRGGVLGVQGREEISEAVNRFFQAYLTADMLVGFFCYRSQIGFLTGWVHHVVYIGITEVAVRCGWAHIFCLAAVMELPTFLLGASTLLPALRSNALFALTFFATRICFHLALIGSYAMTPGLRTPAAILVTVFPLHAMWFKGCVAGFIRRYHARVAARAAAAEGIVVEAAPSIGIDGSTDGKSGVEKPKAKVSNVDAAKARHPLAADIHADARSLAHHARPPIPIPAAGQWGVATRLHRLRAVSSALLERAGGVGAQRWLSGPAGWVSPGVTRWLSAGEKGGRWGVRKAILDRVRTRRPIRPRATMMARRMSASLIAVLPTMPTREVVLDYVRSLA
;
A
#
# COMPACT_ATOMS: atom_id res chain seq x y z
N MET A 1 12.00 -6.56 39.83
CA MET A 1 11.94 -5.13 40.26
C MET A 1 10.60 -4.50 39.87
N LEU A 2 9.50 -5.21 40.15
CA LEU A 2 8.10 -4.74 40.16
C LEU A 2 7.28 -5.66 41.10
N ASP A 3 7.88 -6.08 42.22
CA ASP A 3 7.22 -6.89 43.27
C ASP A 3 7.02 -6.09 44.57
N PHE A 4 7.04 -4.75 44.50
CA PHE A 4 7.08 -3.89 45.70
C PHE A 4 5.81 -3.07 45.99
N LEU A 5 4.69 -3.38 45.34
CA LEU A 5 3.41 -2.73 45.64
C LEU A 5 2.35 -3.82 45.74
N GLY A 6 2.12 -4.33 46.96
CA GLY A 6 1.15 -5.37 47.31
C GLY A 6 -0.30 -4.99 47.03
N VAL A 7 -0.62 -4.68 45.77
CA VAL A 7 -1.96 -4.49 45.27
C VAL A 7 -2.49 -5.86 44.89
N VAL A 8 -3.24 -6.45 45.81
CA VAL A 8 -4.09 -7.61 45.54
C VAL A 8 -5.08 -7.20 44.44
N PRO A 9 -5.08 -7.85 43.26
CA PRO A 9 -6.07 -7.54 42.24
C PRO A 9 -7.46 -7.90 42.77
N ALA A 10 -8.39 -6.93 42.71
CA ALA A 10 -9.79 -7.16 43.02
C ALA A 10 -10.34 -8.29 42.13
N PRO A 11 -11.19 -9.18 42.68
CA PRO A 11 -11.79 -10.25 41.89
C PRO A 11 -12.56 -9.65 40.71
N ALA A 12 -12.29 -10.18 39.51
CA ALA A 12 -13.02 -9.79 38.31
C ALA A 12 -14.54 -9.98 38.55
N PRO A 13 -15.39 -9.02 38.16
CA PRO A 13 -16.83 -9.20 38.25
C PRO A 13 -17.23 -10.44 37.46
N ALA A 14 -18.04 -11.29 38.08
CA ALA A 14 -18.63 -12.46 37.44
C ALA A 14 -19.34 -12.01 36.15
N VAL A 15 -18.77 -12.37 35.01
CA VAL A 15 -19.41 -12.18 33.72
C VAL A 15 -20.50 -13.22 33.66
N ASP A 16 -21.75 -12.76 33.78
CA ASP A 16 -22.94 -13.58 33.56
C ASP A 16 -22.81 -14.25 32.20
N ALA A 17 -22.64 -15.57 32.22
CA ALA A 17 -22.67 -16.43 31.06
C ALA A 17 -24.12 -16.55 30.55
N GLY A 18 -24.66 -15.44 30.06
CA GLY A 18 -25.88 -15.42 29.27
C GLY A 18 -25.62 -16.22 27.99
N LEU A 19 -26.05 -17.49 28.02
CA LEU A 19 -26.12 -18.41 26.89
C LEU A 19 -26.66 -17.70 25.63
N MET A 20 -25.76 -17.27 24.74
CA MET A 20 -26.12 -17.18 23.33
C MET A 20 -26.21 -18.62 22.80
N ASN A 21 -27.45 -19.09 22.62
CA ASN A 21 -27.78 -20.29 21.88
C ASN A 21 -27.33 -20.13 20.41
N LEU A 22 -26.04 -20.41 20.16
CA LEU A 22 -25.53 -20.68 18.83
C LEU A 22 -25.96 -22.10 18.46
N THR A 23 -27.08 -22.19 17.75
CA THR A 23 -27.53 -23.43 17.12
C THR A 23 -26.46 -23.91 16.14
N THR A 24 -25.80 -25.00 16.52
CA THR A 24 -24.80 -25.72 15.74
C THR A 24 -25.46 -26.31 14.48
N THR A 25 -25.48 -25.57 13.39
CA THR A 25 -25.86 -26.11 12.07
C THR A 25 -24.66 -26.80 11.46
N ALA A 26 -24.81 -28.09 11.16
CA ALA A 26 -23.77 -28.92 10.56
C ALA A 26 -23.36 -28.37 9.19
N HIS A 27 -22.09 -27.94 9.06
CA HIS A 27 -21.56 -27.41 7.81
C HIS A 27 -21.08 -28.53 6.88
N GLY A 28 -21.79 -28.72 5.77
CA GLY A 28 -21.29 -29.43 4.59
C GLY A 28 -20.17 -28.67 3.86
N PRO A 29 -19.51 -29.31 2.87
CA PRO A 29 -18.29 -28.79 2.25
C PRO A 29 -18.55 -27.53 1.43
N LEU A 30 -17.86 -26.43 1.78
CA LEU A 30 -17.64 -25.21 0.99
C LEU A 30 -18.80 -24.78 0.09
N SER A 31 -19.99 -24.60 0.66
CA SER A 31 -21.02 -23.78 0.03
C SER A 31 -20.53 -22.34 0.03
N PHE A 32 -20.10 -21.85 -1.15
CA PHE A 32 -20.07 -20.41 -1.41
C PHE A 32 -21.48 -19.89 -1.10
N LEU A 33 -21.62 -19.20 0.04
CA LEU A 33 -22.91 -18.84 0.60
C LEU A 33 -23.72 -18.06 -0.45
N PRO A 34 -24.94 -18.50 -0.82
CA PRO A 34 -25.86 -17.64 -1.53
C PRO A 34 -26.13 -16.44 -0.62
N ILE A 35 -25.91 -15.24 -1.15
CA ILE A 35 -26.30 -14.00 -0.50
C ILE A 35 -27.79 -14.15 -0.13
N SER A 36 -28.11 -14.14 1.16
CA SER A 36 -29.47 -14.34 1.65
C SER A 36 -30.41 -13.32 1.03
N LEU A 37 -31.65 -13.72 0.73
CA LEU A 37 -32.72 -12.82 0.27
C LEU A 37 -32.96 -11.65 1.25
N ALA A 38 -32.73 -11.85 2.55
CA ALA A 38 -32.80 -10.78 3.55
C ALA A 38 -31.64 -9.77 3.41
N THR A 39 -30.47 -10.22 2.95
CA THR A 39 -29.39 -9.32 2.58
C THR A 39 -29.79 -8.53 1.33
N LEU A 40 -30.36 -9.18 0.31
CA LEU A 40 -30.84 -8.52 -0.92
C LEU A 40 -31.94 -7.47 -0.67
N SER A 41 -32.88 -7.70 0.26
CA SER A 41 -33.91 -6.69 0.56
C SER A 41 -33.35 -5.46 1.26
N LYS A 42 -32.34 -5.62 2.13
CA LYS A 42 -31.56 -4.49 2.68
C LYS A 42 -30.74 -3.76 1.60
N LEU A 43 -30.46 -4.39 0.46
CA LEU A 43 -29.85 -3.71 -0.69
C LEU A 43 -30.85 -2.86 -1.48
N GLN A 44 -32.14 -3.15 -1.36
CA GLN A 44 -33.20 -2.41 -2.05
C GLN A 44 -33.73 -1.21 -1.28
N SER A 45 -33.51 -1.12 0.04
CA SER A 45 -34.12 -0.05 0.85
C SER A 45 -33.57 1.35 0.61
N GLY A 46 -32.69 1.57 -0.38
CA GLY A 46 -32.41 2.90 -0.94
C GLY A 46 -31.76 3.92 0.00
N ASP A 47 -31.57 3.60 1.28
CA ASP A 47 -30.91 4.44 2.26
C ASP A 47 -29.40 4.46 2.03
N SER A 48 -28.98 5.09 0.94
CA SER A 48 -27.59 5.49 0.77
C SER A 48 -27.20 6.35 1.97
N SER A 49 -26.22 5.88 2.74
CA SER A 49 -25.68 6.62 3.89
C SER A 49 -25.52 8.10 3.54
N PRO A 50 -26.04 9.02 4.35
CA PRO A 50 -26.08 10.45 4.04
C PRO A 50 -24.68 11.08 3.93
N ILE A 51 -23.62 10.31 4.16
CA ILE A 51 -22.22 10.77 4.20
C ILE A 51 -21.55 10.68 2.82
N PHE A 52 -21.92 9.71 1.97
CA PHE A 52 -21.22 9.48 0.71
C PHE A 52 -21.29 10.69 -0.22
N LEU A 53 -22.50 11.20 -0.48
CA LEU A 53 -22.70 12.29 -1.45
C LEU A 53 -22.09 13.62 -0.98
N PRO A 54 -22.28 14.07 0.28
CA PRO A 54 -21.59 15.27 0.78
C PRO A 54 -20.07 15.14 0.76
N ALA A 55 -19.53 13.97 1.13
CA ALA A 55 -18.08 13.73 1.06
C ALA A 55 -17.56 13.80 -0.38
N LEU A 56 -18.28 13.21 -1.33
CA LEU A 56 -17.92 13.23 -2.76
C LEU A 56 -17.87 14.65 -3.30
N ILE A 57 -18.92 15.44 -3.06
CA ILE A 57 -19.01 16.84 -3.48
C ILE A 57 -17.89 17.65 -2.84
N THR A 58 -17.68 17.48 -1.53
CA THR A 58 -16.63 18.21 -0.78
C THR A 58 -15.24 17.90 -1.33
N LEU A 59 -14.93 16.63 -1.62
CA LEU A 59 -13.62 16.24 -2.16
C LEU A 59 -13.40 16.75 -3.59
N ILE A 60 -14.42 16.68 -4.44
CA ILE A 60 -14.36 17.25 -5.80
C ILE A 60 -14.15 18.77 -5.74
N ALA A 61 -14.82 19.47 -4.82
CA ALA A 61 -14.68 20.92 -4.65
C ALA A 61 -13.36 21.32 -3.97
N ALA A 62 -12.83 20.50 -3.06
CA ALA A 62 -11.55 20.73 -2.39
C ALA A 62 -10.36 20.68 -3.37
N TYR A 63 -10.44 19.84 -4.41
CA TYR A 63 -9.37 19.72 -5.39
C TYR A 63 -9.01 21.06 -6.08
N PRO A 64 -9.92 21.77 -6.78
CA PRO A 64 -9.58 23.04 -7.43
C PRO A 64 -9.18 24.14 -6.44
N ALA A 65 -9.63 24.07 -5.19
CA ALA A 65 -9.21 25.02 -4.16
C ALA A 65 -7.74 24.81 -3.73
N LEU A 66 -7.29 23.55 -3.63
CA LEU A 66 -5.95 23.21 -3.13
C LEU A 66 -4.92 23.01 -4.24
N ALA A 67 -5.34 22.57 -5.43
CA ALA A 67 -4.47 22.28 -6.56
C ALA A 67 -3.55 23.46 -6.99
N PRO A 68 -3.98 24.73 -6.97
CA PRO A 68 -3.12 25.87 -7.30
C PRO A 68 -1.92 26.05 -6.36
N LEU A 69 -1.97 25.50 -5.15
CA LEU A 69 -0.85 25.54 -4.20
C LEU A 69 0.32 24.64 -4.62
N PHE A 70 0.11 23.78 -5.63
CA PHE A 70 1.08 22.77 -6.04
C PHE A 70 1.48 22.92 -7.52
N PRO A 71 2.76 23.24 -7.81
CA PRO A 71 3.19 23.60 -9.17
C PRO A 71 3.19 22.41 -10.14
N SER A 72 3.53 21.20 -9.66
CA SER A 72 3.63 20.03 -10.54
C SER A 72 2.32 19.23 -10.63
N ALA A 73 2.02 18.69 -11.81
CA ALA A 73 0.88 17.79 -12.00
C ALA A 73 0.96 16.55 -11.09
N ARG A 74 2.18 16.07 -10.84
CA ARG A 74 2.44 14.99 -9.89
C ARG A 74 1.98 15.38 -8.48
N GLN A 75 2.38 16.53 -7.94
CA GLN A 75 1.92 16.96 -6.63
C GLN A 75 0.41 17.12 -6.57
N ARG A 76 -0.19 17.75 -7.58
CA ARG A 76 -1.66 17.91 -7.64
C ARG A 76 -2.40 16.58 -7.56
N ALA A 77 -1.91 15.55 -8.23
CA ALA A 77 -2.50 14.21 -8.19
C ALA A 77 -2.45 13.54 -6.79
N TRP A 78 -1.62 14.03 -5.87
CA TRP A 78 -1.51 13.50 -4.50
C TRP A 78 -2.37 14.24 -3.47
N VAL A 79 -3.05 15.34 -3.84
CA VAL A 79 -3.83 16.16 -2.89
C VAL A 79 -4.93 15.34 -2.22
N LEU A 80 -5.83 14.75 -3.01
CA LEU A 80 -6.97 14.00 -2.48
C LEU A 80 -6.52 12.74 -1.73
N THR A 81 -5.55 12.00 -2.28
CA THR A 81 -4.97 10.81 -1.62
C THR A 81 -4.35 11.14 -0.27
N THR A 82 -3.65 12.26 -0.14
CA THR A 82 -3.03 12.65 1.13
C THR A 82 -4.08 12.96 2.19
N ILE A 83 -5.14 13.71 1.83
CA ILE A 83 -6.25 14.04 2.73
C ILE A 83 -6.98 12.76 3.17
N ALA A 84 -7.34 11.91 2.22
CA ALA A 84 -8.07 10.69 2.51
C ALA A 84 -7.26 9.70 3.35
N SER A 85 -5.99 9.46 3.02
CA SER A 85 -5.12 8.56 3.79
C SER A 85 -4.84 9.07 5.21
N ALA A 86 -4.75 10.39 5.42
CA ALA A 86 -4.67 10.99 6.74
C ALA A 86 -5.92 10.68 7.58
N LEU A 87 -7.10 10.94 7.03
CA LEU A 87 -8.39 10.67 7.70
C LEU A 87 -8.56 9.19 8.00
N MET A 88 -8.30 8.31 7.03
CA MET A 88 -8.37 6.86 7.22
C MET A 88 -7.44 6.37 8.32
N THR A 89 -6.20 6.87 8.35
CA THR A 89 -5.23 6.54 9.40
C THR A 89 -5.72 7.02 10.77
N ALA A 90 -6.21 8.26 10.87
CA ALA A 90 -6.73 8.81 12.13
C ALA A 90 -7.97 8.06 12.63
N SER A 91 -8.93 7.79 11.75
CA SER A 91 -10.16 7.05 12.08
C SER A 91 -9.90 5.58 12.45
N SER A 92 -8.78 5.00 12.02
CA SER A 92 -8.41 3.62 12.40
C SER A 92 -7.97 3.46 13.86
N VAL A 93 -7.50 4.54 14.49
CA VAL A 93 -6.91 4.52 15.83
C VAL A 93 -7.80 3.82 16.88
N PRO A 94 -9.10 4.15 17.04
CA PRO A 94 -9.95 3.46 18.02
C PRO A 94 -10.11 1.96 17.76
N PHE A 95 -10.08 1.51 16.50
CA PHE A 95 -10.21 0.09 16.15
C PHE A 95 -8.91 -0.67 16.41
N VAL A 96 -7.76 -0.07 16.08
CA VAL A 96 -6.43 -0.62 16.39
C VAL A 96 -6.23 -0.71 17.91
N ALA A 97 -6.67 0.31 18.63
CA ALA A 97 -6.75 0.33 20.08
C ALA A 97 -7.53 -0.87 20.63
N ASP A 98 -8.78 -1.08 20.17
CA ASP A 98 -9.58 -2.22 20.58
C ASP A 98 -8.89 -3.55 20.25
N TYR A 99 -8.30 -3.68 19.05
CA TYR A 99 -7.55 -4.87 18.64
C TYR A 99 -6.37 -5.18 19.58
N VAL A 100 -5.58 -4.17 19.95
CA VAL A 100 -4.39 -4.36 20.79
C VAL A 100 -4.78 -4.63 22.24
N TRP A 101 -5.73 -3.87 22.79
CA TRP A 101 -6.08 -3.96 24.22
C TRP A 101 -7.01 -5.13 24.57
N ARG A 102 -7.81 -5.60 23.61
CA ARG A 102 -8.78 -6.68 23.84
C ARG A 102 -8.37 -8.01 23.21
N GLY A 103 -7.11 -8.13 22.78
CA GLY A 103 -6.52 -9.42 22.40
C GLY A 103 -6.86 -9.93 21.01
N GLY A 104 -7.11 -9.04 20.04
CA GLY A 104 -7.26 -9.39 18.62
C GLY A 104 -8.62 -9.06 18.01
N VAL A 105 -8.97 -9.74 16.92
CA VAL A 105 -10.12 -9.38 16.06
C VAL A 105 -11.48 -9.48 16.76
N LEU A 106 -11.65 -10.41 17.70
CA LEU A 106 -12.89 -10.56 18.47
C LEU A 106 -13.13 -9.40 19.45
N GLY A 107 -12.07 -8.68 19.82
CA GLY A 107 -12.14 -7.54 20.71
C GLY A 107 -12.54 -6.23 20.01
N VAL A 108 -12.48 -6.18 18.68
CA VAL A 108 -12.70 -4.95 17.92
C VAL A 108 -14.18 -4.57 17.96
N GLN A 109 -14.50 -3.43 18.56
CA GLN A 109 -15.88 -2.96 18.64
C GLN A 109 -16.38 -2.50 17.27
N GLY A 110 -17.63 -2.85 16.94
CA GLY A 110 -18.25 -2.50 15.66
C GLY A 110 -18.33 -1.00 15.40
N ARG A 111 -18.83 -0.21 16.37
CA ARG A 111 -19.03 1.25 16.23
C ARG A 111 -19.69 1.57 14.87
N GLU A 112 -20.87 0.99 14.63
CA GLU A 112 -21.49 0.87 13.29
C GLU A 112 -21.57 2.22 12.57
N GLU A 113 -22.08 3.26 13.23
CA GLU A 113 -22.20 4.61 12.67
C GLU A 113 -20.86 5.18 12.18
N ILE A 114 -19.83 5.14 13.03
CA ILE A 114 -18.50 5.68 12.71
C ILE A 114 -17.82 4.82 11.65
N SER A 115 -17.89 3.50 11.79
CA SER A 115 -17.24 2.59 10.85
C SER A 115 -17.86 2.68 9.46
N GLU A 116 -19.19 2.75 9.37
CA GLU A 116 -19.88 2.97 8.10
C GLU A 116 -19.54 4.35 7.53
N ALA A 117 -19.63 5.42 8.33
CA ALA A 117 -19.27 6.77 7.90
C ALA A 117 -17.89 6.85 7.24
N VAL A 118 -16.88 6.26 7.89
CA VAL A 118 -15.50 6.23 7.39
C VAL A 118 -15.38 5.43 6.09
N ASN A 119 -16.07 4.28 5.99
CA ASN A 119 -16.08 3.48 4.76
C ASN A 119 -16.75 4.23 3.61
N ARG A 120 -17.87 4.93 3.87
CA ARG A 120 -18.60 5.75 2.89
C ARG A 120 -17.78 6.95 2.44
N PHE A 121 -17.08 7.62 3.35
CA PHE A 121 -16.10 8.64 3.02
C PHE A 121 -14.99 8.09 2.11
N PHE A 122 -14.45 6.91 2.42
CA PHE A 122 -13.39 6.30 1.61
C PHE A 122 -13.88 5.94 0.19
N GLN A 123 -15.09 5.40 0.05
CA GLN A 123 -15.72 5.17 -1.26
C GLN A 123 -15.89 6.47 -2.05
N ALA A 124 -16.33 7.55 -1.38
CA ALA A 124 -16.47 8.87 -1.98
C ALA A 124 -15.11 9.39 -2.47
N TYR A 125 -14.04 9.21 -1.69
CA TYR A 125 -12.67 9.52 -2.10
C TYR A 125 -12.24 8.74 -3.34
N LEU A 126 -12.40 7.42 -3.37
CA LEU A 126 -11.98 6.60 -4.52
C LEU A 126 -12.70 7.04 -5.79
N THR A 127 -13.99 7.37 -5.67
CA THR A 127 -14.81 7.89 -6.77
C THR A 127 -14.35 9.28 -7.19
N ALA A 128 -14.12 10.19 -6.24
CA ALA A 128 -13.62 11.53 -6.51
C ALA A 128 -12.26 11.50 -7.21
N ASP A 129 -11.31 10.70 -6.74
CA ASP A 129 -9.96 10.61 -7.32
C ASP A 129 -10.01 10.02 -8.75
N MET A 130 -10.89 9.05 -9.00
CA MET A 130 -11.11 8.55 -10.37
C MET A 130 -11.73 9.60 -11.30
N LEU A 131 -12.73 10.35 -10.83
CA LEU A 131 -13.38 11.41 -11.62
C LEU A 131 -12.42 12.55 -11.90
N VAL A 132 -11.88 13.18 -10.86
CA VAL A 132 -10.92 14.28 -10.98
C VAL A 132 -9.68 13.81 -11.73
N GLY A 133 -9.19 12.62 -11.44
CA GLY A 133 -8.05 12.05 -12.14
C GLY A 133 -8.30 11.78 -13.62
N PHE A 134 -9.51 11.38 -14.01
CA PHE A 134 -9.88 11.24 -15.42
C PHE A 134 -9.76 12.58 -16.17
N PHE A 135 -10.20 13.68 -15.56
CA PHE A 135 -10.27 15.00 -16.20
C PHE A 135 -9.01 15.85 -16.03
N CYS A 136 -8.35 15.81 -14.87
CA CYS A 136 -7.33 16.78 -14.48
C CYS A 136 -5.89 16.21 -14.50
N TYR A 137 -5.70 14.92 -14.23
CA TYR A 137 -4.35 14.32 -14.11
C TYR A 137 -4.29 12.86 -14.59
N ARG A 138 -4.96 12.56 -15.71
CA ARG A 138 -5.10 11.19 -16.24
C ARG A 138 -3.78 10.45 -16.38
N SER A 139 -2.71 11.14 -16.79
CA SER A 139 -1.37 10.59 -16.95
C SER A 139 -0.71 10.14 -15.64
N GLN A 140 -1.21 10.63 -14.49
CA GLN A 140 -0.65 10.34 -13.17
C GLN A 140 -1.32 9.10 -12.53
N ILE A 141 -2.48 8.65 -13.03
CA ILE A 141 -3.16 7.46 -12.52
C ILE A 141 -2.71 6.23 -13.29
N GLY A 142 -1.84 5.43 -12.67
CA GLY A 142 -1.42 4.14 -13.20
C GLY A 142 -2.59 3.15 -13.33
N PHE A 143 -2.54 2.29 -14.35
CA PHE A 143 -3.60 1.31 -14.61
C PHE A 143 -3.88 0.38 -13.42
N LEU A 144 -2.84 -0.31 -12.92
CA LEU A 144 -3.00 -1.28 -11.84
C LEU A 144 -3.11 -0.59 -10.47
N THR A 145 -2.25 0.40 -10.20
CA THR A 145 -2.13 1.04 -8.89
C THR A 145 -3.20 2.08 -8.61
N GLY A 146 -3.85 2.60 -9.66
CA GLY A 146 -4.93 3.59 -9.56
C GLY A 146 -6.27 2.98 -9.97
N TRP A 147 -6.51 2.84 -11.28
CA TRP A 147 -7.83 2.45 -11.81
C TRP A 147 -8.35 1.12 -11.25
N VAL A 148 -7.59 0.02 -11.42
CA VAL A 148 -8.01 -1.31 -10.94
C VAL A 148 -8.09 -1.33 -9.42
N HIS A 149 -7.10 -0.76 -8.74
CA HIS A 149 -7.07 -0.68 -7.29
C HIS A 149 -8.31 0.02 -6.72
N HIS A 150 -8.69 1.18 -7.27
CA HIS A 150 -9.83 1.96 -6.78
C HIS A 150 -11.15 1.22 -6.99
N VAL A 151 -11.37 0.65 -8.18
CA VAL A 151 -12.58 -0.15 -8.45
C VAL A 151 -12.70 -1.33 -7.50
N VAL A 152 -11.60 -2.07 -7.27
CA VAL A 152 -11.59 -3.20 -6.34
C VAL A 152 -11.89 -2.74 -4.92
N TYR A 153 -11.33 -1.63 -4.45
CA TYR A 153 -11.58 -1.14 -3.10
C TYR A 153 -12.99 -0.57 -2.91
N ILE A 154 -13.59 0.04 -3.94
CA ILE A 154 -15.03 0.39 -3.92
C ILE A 154 -15.87 -0.87 -3.69
N GLY A 155 -15.57 -1.95 -4.41
CA GLY A 155 -16.26 -3.24 -4.22
C GLY A 155 -16.04 -3.86 -2.84
N ILE A 156 -14.80 -3.92 -2.36
CA ILE A 156 -14.46 -4.50 -1.04
C ILE A 156 -15.15 -3.74 0.09
N THR A 157 -15.13 -2.41 0.05
CA THR A 157 -15.78 -1.56 1.07
C THR A 157 -17.30 -1.67 1.01
N GLU A 158 -17.88 -1.79 -0.19
CA GLU A 158 -19.32 -1.99 -0.33
C GLU A 158 -19.76 -3.33 0.26
N VAL A 159 -19.01 -4.41 0.00
CA VAL A 159 -19.22 -5.70 0.64
C VAL A 159 -19.05 -5.58 2.16
N ALA A 160 -18.02 -4.87 2.63
CA ALA A 160 -17.78 -4.70 4.06
C ALA A 160 -18.96 -3.98 4.74
N VAL A 161 -19.49 -2.90 4.17
CA VAL A 161 -20.65 -2.20 4.72
C VAL A 161 -21.90 -3.09 4.69
N ARG A 162 -22.21 -3.73 3.56
CA ARG A 162 -23.40 -4.58 3.40
C ARG A 162 -23.41 -5.81 4.33
N CYS A 163 -22.23 -6.33 4.67
CA CYS A 163 -22.08 -7.47 5.56
C CYS A 163 -21.90 -7.08 7.04
N GLY A 164 -21.97 -5.80 7.40
CA GLY A 164 -21.72 -5.35 8.78
C GLY A 164 -20.24 -5.47 9.22
N TRP A 165 -19.32 -5.54 8.27
CA TRP A 165 -17.87 -5.67 8.47
C TRP A 165 -17.12 -4.34 8.29
N ALA A 166 -17.82 -3.20 8.28
CA ALA A 166 -17.21 -1.88 8.09
C ALA A 166 -16.07 -1.61 9.12
N HIS A 167 -16.23 -2.08 10.35
CA HIS A 167 -15.24 -1.99 11.42
C HIS A 167 -13.95 -2.76 11.14
N ILE A 168 -14.04 -3.90 10.43
CA ILE A 168 -12.87 -4.67 9.98
C ILE A 168 -12.05 -3.84 8.98
N PHE A 169 -12.73 -3.15 8.08
CA PHE A 169 -12.08 -2.25 7.13
C PHE A 169 -11.46 -1.05 7.84
N CYS A 170 -12.13 -0.45 8.83
CA CYS A 170 -11.58 0.63 9.64
C CYS A 170 -10.35 0.19 10.46
N LEU A 171 -10.32 -1.03 10.97
CA LEU A 171 -9.13 -1.60 11.59
C LEU A 171 -7.97 -1.68 10.58
N ALA A 172 -8.26 -2.19 9.38
CA ALA A 172 -7.29 -2.30 8.29
C ALA A 172 -6.82 -0.93 7.76
N ALA A 173 -7.58 0.15 7.98
CA ALA A 173 -7.28 1.49 7.49
C ALA A 173 -5.97 2.09 8.03
N VAL A 174 -5.42 1.57 9.15
CA VAL A 174 -4.08 1.96 9.62
C VAL A 174 -2.98 1.66 8.59
N MET A 175 -3.24 0.74 7.65
CA MET A 175 -2.36 0.44 6.52
C MET A 175 -2.25 1.59 5.50
N GLU A 176 -3.06 2.65 5.63
CA GLU A 176 -2.93 3.87 4.84
C GLU A 176 -1.86 4.83 5.38
N LEU A 177 -1.31 4.62 6.58
CA LEU A 177 -0.24 5.44 7.14
C LEU A 177 0.97 5.61 6.20
N PRO A 178 1.50 4.55 5.53
CA PRO A 178 2.57 4.72 4.55
C PRO A 178 2.15 5.55 3.33
N THR A 179 0.89 5.43 2.89
CA THR A 179 0.32 6.23 1.80
C THR A 179 0.28 7.71 2.19
N PHE A 180 -0.18 8.00 3.41
CA PHE A 180 -0.19 9.35 3.95
C PHE A 180 1.21 9.96 3.97
N LEU A 181 2.21 9.22 4.47
CA LEU A 181 3.59 9.70 4.49
C LEU A 181 4.17 9.91 3.09
N LEU A 182 3.83 9.05 2.13
CA LEU A 182 4.24 9.20 0.74
C LEU A 182 3.57 10.42 0.08
N GLY A 183 2.28 10.63 0.33
CA GLY A 183 1.53 11.79 -0.16
C GLY A 183 2.05 13.10 0.44
N ALA A 184 2.18 13.16 1.77
CA ALA A 184 2.73 14.30 2.49
C ALA A 184 4.14 14.67 2.01
N SER A 185 5.03 13.68 1.82
CA SER A 185 6.39 13.93 1.28
C SER A 185 6.43 14.26 -0.21
N THR A 186 5.37 13.95 -0.96
CA THR A 186 5.22 14.38 -2.36
C THR A 186 4.75 15.83 -2.42
N LEU A 187 3.74 16.20 -1.62
CA LEU A 187 3.23 17.57 -1.53
C LEU A 187 4.27 18.52 -0.92
N LEU A 188 4.93 18.10 0.15
CA LEU A 188 5.93 18.85 0.90
C LEU A 188 7.27 18.08 0.93
N PRO A 189 8.16 18.30 -0.05
CA PRO A 189 9.44 17.58 -0.14
C PRO A 189 10.32 17.64 1.11
N ALA A 190 10.17 18.69 1.93
CA ALA A 190 10.86 18.84 3.22
C ALA A 190 10.53 17.72 4.22
N LEU A 191 9.34 17.10 4.11
CA LEU A 191 8.90 16.00 4.98
C LEU A 191 9.42 14.62 4.52
N ARG A 192 10.23 14.57 3.46
CA ARG A 192 10.63 13.30 2.84
C ARG A 192 11.57 12.50 3.74
N SER A 193 11.04 11.41 4.29
CA SER A 193 11.84 10.37 4.96
C SER A 193 11.62 9.00 4.35
N ASN A 194 12.60 8.57 3.56
CA ASN A 194 12.64 7.25 2.93
C ASN A 194 12.58 6.09 3.96
N ALA A 195 13.29 6.25 5.09
CA ALA A 195 13.34 5.22 6.12
C ALA A 195 12.00 5.11 6.87
N LEU A 196 11.37 6.25 7.18
CA LEU A 196 10.07 6.27 7.85
C LEU A 196 8.98 5.63 6.98
N PHE A 197 8.94 5.98 5.68
CA PHE A 197 8.03 5.34 4.73
C PHE A 197 8.23 3.82 4.68
N ALA A 198 9.48 3.35 4.57
CA ALA A 198 9.77 1.92 4.48
C ALA A 198 9.40 1.15 5.75
N LEU A 199 9.73 1.72 6.91
CA LEU A 199 9.44 1.13 8.21
C LEU A 199 7.94 1.02 8.45
N THR A 200 7.19 2.09 8.19
CA THR A 200 5.73 2.10 8.34
C THR A 200 5.07 1.17 7.33
N PHE A 201 5.55 1.11 6.07
CA PHE A 201 5.06 0.16 5.07
C PHE A 201 5.26 -1.28 5.54
N PHE A 202 6.46 -1.63 6.00
CA PHE A 202 6.74 -2.97 6.50
C PHE A 202 5.88 -3.31 7.71
N ALA A 203 5.82 -2.43 8.71
CA ALA A 203 5.07 -2.66 9.94
C ALA A 203 3.57 -2.84 9.68
N THR A 204 2.95 -1.96 8.88
CA THR A 204 1.49 -1.94 8.68
C THR A 204 1.05 -2.84 7.52
N ARG A 205 1.63 -2.68 6.32
CA ARG A 205 1.18 -3.39 5.11
C ARG A 205 1.71 -4.81 4.98
N ILE A 206 2.77 -5.17 5.71
CA ILE A 206 3.33 -6.53 5.73
C ILE A 206 3.01 -7.23 7.04
N CYS A 207 3.60 -6.79 8.16
CA CYS A 207 3.49 -7.51 9.43
C CYS A 207 2.05 -7.49 9.98
N PHE A 208 1.45 -6.30 10.10
CA PHE A 208 0.09 -6.18 10.62
C PHE A 208 -0.95 -6.82 9.69
N HIS A 209 -0.78 -6.70 8.37
CA HIS A 209 -1.64 -7.42 7.41
C HIS A 209 -1.60 -8.94 7.61
N LEU A 210 -0.40 -9.54 7.73
CA LEU A 210 -0.26 -10.97 8.02
C LEU A 210 -0.89 -11.36 9.36
N ALA A 211 -0.75 -10.51 10.38
CA ALA A 211 -1.41 -10.71 11.67
C ALA A 211 -2.94 -10.73 11.51
N LEU A 212 -3.53 -9.78 10.78
CA LEU A 212 -4.97 -9.78 10.49
C LEU A 212 -5.41 -11.04 9.73
N ILE A 213 -4.65 -11.47 8.71
CA ILE A 213 -4.93 -12.72 8.00
C ILE A 213 -4.98 -13.90 8.98
N GLY A 214 -3.96 -14.03 9.82
CA GLY A 214 -3.89 -15.10 10.82
C GLY A 214 -5.07 -15.05 11.80
N SER A 215 -5.34 -13.88 12.39
CA SER A 215 -6.41 -13.72 13.36
C SER A 215 -7.80 -14.00 12.76
N TYR A 216 -8.11 -13.52 11.56
CA TYR A 216 -9.39 -13.82 10.91
C TYR A 216 -9.49 -15.27 10.41
N ALA A 217 -8.40 -15.85 9.89
CA ALA A 217 -8.41 -17.23 9.42
C ALA A 217 -8.61 -18.24 10.57
N MET A 218 -8.08 -17.92 11.76
CA MET A 218 -8.23 -18.75 12.96
C MET A 218 -9.55 -18.53 13.71
N THR A 219 -10.31 -17.48 13.38
CA THR A 219 -11.59 -17.18 14.04
C THR A 219 -12.75 -17.86 13.28
N PRO A 220 -13.49 -18.80 13.90
CA PRO A 220 -14.65 -19.43 13.28
C PRO A 220 -15.66 -18.40 12.78
N GLY A 221 -16.21 -18.60 11.57
CA GLY A 221 -17.18 -17.70 10.96
C GLY A 221 -16.59 -16.47 10.25
N LEU A 222 -15.31 -16.12 10.45
CA LEU A 222 -14.70 -14.92 9.85
C LEU A 222 -13.67 -15.21 8.73
N ARG A 223 -13.84 -16.35 8.04
CA ARG A 223 -12.95 -16.77 6.94
C ARG A 223 -13.05 -15.88 5.70
N THR A 224 -14.21 -15.26 5.46
CA THR A 224 -14.42 -14.41 4.28
C THR A 224 -13.54 -13.15 4.32
N PRO A 225 -13.52 -12.35 5.40
CA PRO A 225 -12.52 -11.29 5.58
C PRO A 225 -11.07 -11.76 5.38
N ALA A 226 -10.71 -12.94 5.92
CA ALA A 226 -9.37 -13.49 5.74
C ALA A 226 -9.04 -13.77 4.26
N ALA A 227 -9.98 -14.32 3.49
CA ALA A 227 -9.80 -14.58 2.06
C ALA A 227 -9.59 -13.29 1.25
N ILE A 228 -10.33 -12.22 1.58
CA ILE A 228 -10.14 -10.89 0.96
C ILE A 228 -8.75 -10.36 1.28
N LEU A 229 -8.32 -10.40 2.55
CA LEU A 229 -6.98 -9.96 2.97
C LEU A 229 -5.87 -10.75 2.25
N VAL A 230 -5.98 -12.08 2.18
CA VAL A 230 -5.04 -12.94 1.44
C VAL A 230 -4.95 -12.54 -0.03
N THR A 231 -6.08 -12.16 -0.65
CA THR A 231 -6.10 -11.77 -2.07
C THR A 231 -5.41 -10.42 -2.31
N VAL A 232 -5.50 -9.49 -1.36
CA VAL A 232 -4.87 -8.16 -1.47
C VAL A 232 -3.38 -8.19 -1.11
N PHE A 233 -2.96 -9.09 -0.21
CA PHE A 233 -1.59 -9.15 0.30
C PHE A 233 -0.47 -9.23 -0.77
N PRO A 234 -0.59 -10.02 -1.87
CA PRO A 234 0.44 -10.07 -2.92
C PRO A 234 0.79 -8.70 -3.50
N LEU A 235 -0.18 -7.79 -3.61
CA LEU A 235 0.04 -6.44 -4.10
C LEU A 235 0.96 -5.66 -3.16
N HIS A 236 0.72 -5.74 -1.84
CA HIS A 236 1.56 -5.09 -0.84
C HIS A 236 2.98 -5.68 -0.80
N ALA A 237 3.10 -7.00 -0.87
CA ALA A 237 4.40 -7.66 -0.92
C ALA A 237 5.21 -7.25 -2.16
N MET A 238 4.56 -7.15 -3.32
CA MET A 238 5.18 -6.69 -4.57
C MET A 238 5.68 -5.24 -4.46
N TRP A 239 4.87 -4.34 -3.89
CA TRP A 239 5.26 -2.94 -3.67
C TRP A 239 6.41 -2.80 -2.67
N PHE A 240 6.39 -3.56 -1.58
CA PHE A 240 7.48 -3.56 -0.61
C PHE A 240 8.80 -4.05 -1.24
N LYS A 241 8.73 -5.11 -2.06
CA LYS A 241 9.89 -5.58 -2.83
C LYS A 241 10.43 -4.47 -3.74
N GLY A 242 9.57 -3.73 -4.42
CA GLY A 242 9.95 -2.56 -5.23
C GLY A 242 10.64 -1.47 -4.40
N CYS A 243 10.14 -1.19 -3.20
CA CYS A 243 10.74 -0.24 -2.27
C CYS A 243 12.16 -0.65 -1.86
N VAL A 244 12.35 -1.91 -1.44
CA VAL A 244 13.66 -2.47 -1.05
C VAL A 244 14.64 -2.44 -2.22
N ALA A 245 14.22 -2.92 -3.40
CA ALA A 245 15.05 -2.86 -4.61
C ALA A 245 15.48 -1.43 -4.95
N GLY A 246 14.59 -0.46 -4.76
CA GLY A 246 14.89 0.96 -4.90
C GLY A 246 15.97 1.45 -3.94
N PHE A 247 15.96 1.02 -2.68
CA PHE A 247 17.02 1.37 -1.71
C PHE A 247 18.36 0.78 -2.08
N ILE A 248 18.39 -0.51 -2.41
CA ILE A 248 19.61 -1.21 -2.81
C ILE A 248 20.24 -0.52 -4.02
N ARG A 249 19.44 -0.21 -5.05
CA ARG A 249 19.92 0.51 -6.23
C ARG A 249 20.53 1.87 -5.90
N ARG A 250 19.86 2.67 -5.07
CA ARG A 250 20.36 3.99 -4.64
C ARG A 250 21.62 3.89 -3.78
N TYR A 251 21.72 2.86 -2.95
CA TYR A 251 22.90 2.59 -2.15
C TYR A 251 24.11 2.31 -3.03
N HIS A 252 23.99 1.37 -3.98
CA HIS A 252 25.08 1.06 -4.91
C HIS A 252 25.48 2.26 -5.78
N ALA A 253 24.51 3.06 -6.25
CA ALA A 253 24.81 4.28 -6.99
C ALA A 253 25.63 5.29 -6.17
N ARG A 254 25.34 5.45 -4.88
CA ARG A 254 26.10 6.31 -3.97
C ARG A 254 27.51 5.79 -3.71
N VAL A 255 27.66 4.47 -3.54
CA VAL A 255 28.98 3.85 -3.36
C VAL A 255 29.82 4.03 -4.62
N ALA A 256 29.25 3.77 -5.80
CA ALA A 256 29.93 3.97 -7.08
C ALA A 256 30.33 5.44 -7.30
N ALA A 257 29.44 6.39 -7.00
CA ALA A 257 29.76 7.81 -7.11
C ALA A 257 30.88 8.25 -6.15
N ARG A 258 30.92 7.69 -4.93
CA ARG A 258 32.01 7.95 -3.97
C ARG A 258 33.34 7.35 -4.41
N ALA A 259 33.31 6.13 -4.98
CA ALA A 259 34.52 5.50 -5.50
C ALA A 259 35.11 6.31 -6.67
N ALA A 260 34.28 6.72 -7.62
CA ALA A 260 34.73 7.53 -8.74
C ALA A 260 35.26 8.91 -8.30
N ALA A 261 34.61 9.55 -7.33
CA ALA A 261 35.11 10.79 -6.75
C ALA A 261 36.46 10.62 -6.03
N ALA A 262 36.71 9.47 -5.39
CA ALA A 262 37.98 9.17 -4.72
C ALA A 262 39.13 8.93 -5.71
N GLU A 263 38.84 8.44 -6.91
CA GLU A 263 39.82 8.23 -7.98
C GLU A 263 40.23 9.53 -8.70
N GLY A 264 39.76 10.70 -8.24
CA GLY A 264 39.98 11.98 -8.92
C GLY A 264 39.28 12.07 -10.28
N ILE A 265 38.43 11.09 -10.61
CA ILE A 265 37.57 11.12 -11.77
C ILE A 265 36.45 12.09 -11.42
N VAL A 266 36.53 13.31 -11.95
CA VAL A 266 35.42 14.25 -11.94
C VAL A 266 34.31 13.64 -12.79
N VAL A 267 33.47 12.82 -12.16
CA VAL A 267 32.24 12.33 -12.77
C VAL A 267 31.30 13.52 -12.79
N GLU A 268 31.20 14.15 -13.94
CA GLU A 268 30.16 15.13 -14.25
C GLU A 268 28.81 14.52 -13.84
N ALA A 269 28.16 15.14 -12.86
CA ALA A 269 27.03 14.55 -12.15
C ALA A 269 25.92 14.20 -13.15
N ALA A 270 25.66 12.90 -13.33
CA ALA A 270 24.56 12.47 -14.16
C ALA A 270 23.26 13.09 -13.62
N PRO A 271 22.43 13.72 -14.49
CA PRO A 271 21.23 14.43 -14.07
C PRO A 271 20.34 13.51 -13.24
N SER A 272 19.85 14.03 -12.12
CA SER A 272 19.03 13.31 -11.16
C SER A 272 17.73 12.83 -11.83
N ILE A 273 17.73 11.56 -12.27
CA ILE A 273 16.53 10.90 -12.78
C ILE A 273 15.51 10.85 -11.64
N GLY A 274 14.46 11.66 -11.75
CA GLY A 274 13.30 11.64 -10.89
C GLY A 274 12.76 10.22 -10.76
N ILE A 275 12.59 9.76 -9.52
CA ILE A 275 11.96 8.47 -9.26
C ILE A 275 10.47 8.66 -9.48
N ASP A 276 10.05 8.44 -10.71
CA ASP A 276 8.66 8.35 -11.10
C ASP A 276 8.27 6.90 -10.85
N GLY A 277 7.36 6.69 -9.89
CA GLY A 277 6.89 5.36 -9.48
C GLY A 277 5.98 4.69 -10.52
N SER A 278 6.03 5.08 -11.79
CA SER A 278 5.25 4.47 -12.86
C SER A 278 6.07 3.38 -13.53
N THR A 279 5.75 2.12 -13.24
CA THR A 279 6.28 0.98 -13.97
C THR A 279 5.53 0.82 -15.30
N ASP A 280 5.82 1.69 -16.26
CA ASP A 280 5.50 1.45 -17.67
C ASP A 280 6.79 1.37 -18.47
N GLY A 281 7.18 0.14 -18.79
CA GLY A 281 8.36 -0.18 -19.56
C GLY A 281 8.15 0.07 -21.05
N LYS A 282 8.93 1.00 -21.61
CA LYS A 282 9.60 0.89 -22.93
C LYS A 282 10.34 2.20 -23.24
N SER A 283 11.65 2.21 -22.99
CA SER A 283 12.57 3.07 -23.73
C SER A 283 13.79 2.23 -24.06
N GLY A 284 14.02 2.02 -25.36
CA GLY A 284 15.26 1.44 -25.86
C GLY A 284 16.40 2.40 -25.51
N VAL A 285 17.20 2.02 -24.51
CA VAL A 285 18.42 2.74 -24.16
C VAL A 285 19.51 2.22 -25.09
N GLU A 286 19.79 3.01 -26.12
CA GLU A 286 21.04 2.92 -26.86
C GLU A 286 22.18 3.21 -25.87
N LYS A 287 23.11 2.26 -25.74
CA LYS A 287 24.27 2.40 -24.85
C LYS A 287 25.11 3.59 -25.33
N PRO A 288 25.37 4.62 -24.52
CA PRO A 288 26.33 5.64 -24.90
C PRO A 288 27.72 4.98 -24.91
N LYS A 289 28.38 5.00 -26.08
CA LYS A 289 29.82 4.72 -26.17
C LYS A 289 30.53 5.86 -25.45
N ALA A 290 31.08 5.57 -24.27
CA ALA A 290 31.98 6.48 -23.57
C ALA A 290 33.24 6.69 -24.43
N LYS A 291 33.35 7.87 -25.04
CA LYS A 291 34.56 8.32 -25.70
C LYS A 291 35.41 8.97 -24.60
N VAL A 292 36.41 8.24 -24.12
CA VAL A 292 37.44 8.79 -23.22
C VAL A 292 38.37 9.64 -24.07
N SER A 293 38.11 10.95 -24.14
CA SER A 293 39.08 11.91 -24.65
C SER A 293 39.91 12.41 -23.48
N ASN A 294 41.22 12.17 -23.54
CA ASN A 294 42.21 12.77 -22.67
C ASN A 294 42.22 14.27 -22.96
N VAL A 295 41.86 15.11 -21.98
CA VAL A 295 41.84 16.57 -22.14
C VAL A 295 43.07 17.13 -21.43
N ASP A 296 44.12 17.35 -22.22
CA ASP A 296 45.14 18.33 -21.88
C ASP A 296 44.55 19.75 -21.92
N ALA A 297 45.00 20.55 -20.97
CA ALA A 297 44.53 21.88 -20.66
C ALA A 297 44.54 22.85 -21.86
N ALA A 298 43.38 23.42 -22.19
CA ALA A 298 43.30 24.67 -22.94
C ALA A 298 42.12 25.54 -22.47
N LYS A 299 42.52 26.60 -21.78
CA LYS A 299 41.81 27.77 -21.27
C LYS A 299 40.92 28.44 -22.34
N ALA A 300 39.61 28.47 -22.13
CA ALA A 300 38.70 29.46 -22.73
C ALA A 300 37.60 29.83 -21.74
N ARG A 301 37.53 31.12 -21.42
CA ARG A 301 36.55 31.72 -20.49
C ARG A 301 35.18 31.80 -21.19
N HIS A 302 34.14 31.24 -20.58
CA HIS A 302 32.75 31.45 -20.98
C HIS A 302 31.96 32.07 -19.82
N PRO A 303 31.25 33.20 -20.00
CA PRO A 303 30.53 33.87 -18.94
C PRO A 303 29.13 33.26 -18.80
N LEU A 304 29.04 32.05 -18.24
CA LEU A 304 27.77 31.46 -17.78
C LEU A 304 27.94 30.58 -16.53
N ALA A 305 29.11 30.64 -15.88
CA ALA A 305 29.48 29.84 -14.71
C ALA A 305 29.32 30.58 -13.36
N ALA A 306 28.79 31.81 -13.38
CA ALA A 306 28.63 32.61 -12.16
C ALA A 306 27.40 32.18 -11.32
N ASP A 307 26.33 31.70 -11.95
CA ASP A 307 25.08 31.38 -11.23
C ASP A 307 25.11 30.02 -10.52
N ILE A 308 25.86 29.03 -11.04
CA ILE A 308 25.95 27.69 -10.42
C ILE A 308 26.85 27.71 -9.16
N HIS A 309 27.78 28.66 -9.07
CA HIS A 309 28.65 28.82 -7.88
C HIS A 309 28.04 29.69 -6.77
N ALA A 310 26.91 30.35 -7.01
CA ALA A 310 26.18 31.11 -5.98
C ALA A 310 25.36 30.18 -5.08
N ASP A 311 24.76 29.12 -5.65
CA ASP A 311 23.89 28.19 -4.92
C ASP A 311 24.67 27.24 -3.99
N ALA A 312 25.87 26.81 -4.41
CA ALA A 312 26.76 26.02 -3.56
C ALA A 312 27.38 26.82 -2.40
N ARG A 313 27.51 28.16 -2.55
CA ARG A 313 27.99 29.05 -1.48
C ARG A 313 26.88 29.48 -0.52
N SER A 314 25.64 29.62 -1.00
CA SER A 314 24.46 29.86 -0.15
C SER A 314 24.23 28.71 0.85
N LEU A 315 24.46 27.46 0.41
CA LEU A 315 24.38 26.28 1.28
C LEU A 315 25.51 26.18 2.32
N ALA A 316 26.67 26.81 2.09
CA ALA A 316 27.77 26.84 3.05
C ALA A 316 27.60 27.93 4.12
N HIS A 317 26.94 29.05 3.79
CA HIS A 317 26.73 30.18 4.72
C HIS A 317 25.52 30.02 5.66
N HIS A 318 24.66 29.02 5.44
CA HIS A 318 23.55 28.69 6.34
C HIS A 318 23.81 27.50 7.27
N ALA A 319 25.04 26.99 7.30
CA ALA A 319 25.50 26.11 8.37
C ALA A 319 25.63 26.92 9.67
N ARG A 320 24.57 26.93 10.50
CA ARG A 320 24.66 27.45 11.87
C ARG A 320 25.77 26.70 12.63
N PRO A 321 26.57 27.39 13.47
CA PRO A 321 27.51 26.70 14.35
C PRO A 321 26.74 25.73 15.26
N PRO A 322 27.33 24.58 15.60
CA PRO A 322 26.69 23.61 16.47
C PRO A 322 26.37 24.24 17.83
N ILE A 323 25.10 24.20 18.22
CA ILE A 323 24.65 24.52 19.58
C ILE A 323 25.34 23.49 20.51
N PRO A 324 26.03 23.93 21.58
CA PRO A 324 26.62 23.00 22.54
C PRO A 324 25.50 22.27 23.27
N ILE A 325 25.31 20.99 22.94
CA ILE A 325 24.45 20.08 23.69
C ILE A 325 25.26 19.58 24.89
N PRO A 326 24.75 19.69 26.14
CA PRO A 326 25.44 19.14 27.30
C PRO A 326 25.61 17.62 27.14
N ALA A 327 26.77 17.12 27.56
CA ALA A 327 27.18 15.72 27.41
C ALA A 327 26.20 14.75 28.09
N ALA A 328 25.19 14.30 27.35
CA ALA A 328 24.37 13.15 27.71
C ALA A 328 25.00 11.90 27.11
N GLY A 329 25.26 10.91 27.97
CA GLY A 329 26.13 9.75 27.73
C GLY A 329 26.01 9.08 26.35
N GLN A 330 27.18 8.83 25.76
CA GLN A 330 27.34 8.04 24.54
C GLN A 330 26.85 6.61 24.76
N TRP A 331 25.62 6.32 24.35
CA TRP A 331 25.17 4.94 24.16
C TRP A 331 25.62 4.47 22.77
N GLY A 332 26.62 3.58 22.76
CA GLY A 332 27.16 2.95 21.57
C GLY A 332 26.09 2.20 20.78
N VAL A 333 26.31 2.05 19.47
CA VAL A 333 25.42 1.35 18.53
C VAL A 333 25.10 -0.08 19.01
N ALA A 334 26.07 -0.73 19.66
CA ALA A 334 25.90 -2.04 20.28
C ALA A 334 24.80 -2.06 21.36
N THR A 335 24.72 -1.02 22.20
CA THR A 335 23.72 -0.95 23.28
C THR A 335 22.32 -0.67 22.75
N ARG A 336 22.20 0.06 21.62
CA ARG A 336 20.91 0.24 20.92
C ARG A 336 20.42 -1.07 20.29
N LEU A 337 21.32 -1.84 19.67
CA LEU A 337 21.01 -3.14 19.09
C LEU A 337 20.65 -4.18 20.18
N HIS A 338 21.32 -4.13 21.33
CA HIS A 338 21.02 -4.99 22.47
C HIS A 338 19.63 -4.69 23.05
N ARG A 339 19.24 -3.41 23.17
CA ARG A 339 17.89 -3.03 23.61
C ARG A 339 16.81 -3.39 22.59
N LEU A 340 17.08 -3.23 21.29
CA LEU A 340 16.14 -3.67 20.24
C LEU A 340 15.95 -5.19 20.22
N ARG A 341 17.01 -5.97 20.45
CA ARG A 341 16.90 -7.42 20.65
C ARG A 341 16.11 -7.75 21.92
N ALA A 342 16.36 -7.07 23.03
CA ALA A 342 15.62 -7.29 24.27
C ALA A 342 14.11 -6.98 24.13
N VAL A 343 13.75 -5.90 23.42
CA VAL A 343 12.35 -5.56 23.13
C VAL A 343 11.72 -6.57 22.16
N SER A 344 12.45 -7.01 21.14
CA SER A 344 11.98 -8.04 20.21
C SER A 344 11.78 -9.39 20.91
N SER A 345 12.69 -9.79 21.81
CA SER A 345 12.57 -11.01 22.59
C SER A 345 11.40 -10.94 23.58
N ALA A 346 11.22 -9.80 24.26
CA ALA A 346 10.09 -9.59 25.16
C ALA A 346 8.73 -9.61 24.42
N LEU A 347 8.69 -9.09 23.19
CA LEU A 347 7.50 -9.17 22.33
C LEU A 347 7.25 -10.60 21.81
N LEU A 348 8.30 -11.35 21.51
CA LEU A 348 8.20 -12.76 21.10
C LEU A 348 7.81 -13.68 22.26
N GLU A 349 8.30 -13.43 23.47
CA GLU A 349 7.87 -14.14 24.69
C GLU A 349 6.41 -13.82 25.03
N ARG A 350 5.98 -12.55 24.89
CA ARG A 350 4.56 -12.18 25.07
C ARG A 350 3.64 -12.77 24.00
N ALA A 351 4.12 -12.93 22.76
CA ALA A 351 3.39 -13.57 21.68
C ALA A 351 3.46 -15.11 21.75
N GLY A 352 4.38 -15.67 22.55
CA GLY A 352 4.71 -17.10 22.63
C GLY A 352 3.91 -17.89 23.67
N GLY A 353 2.97 -17.27 24.38
CA GLY A 353 2.08 -17.97 25.31
C GLY A 353 1.13 -18.93 24.58
N VAL A 354 1.53 -20.21 24.52
CA VAL A 354 0.71 -21.41 24.24
C VAL A 354 0.33 -21.71 22.77
N GLY A 355 0.49 -20.79 21.81
CA GLY A 355 0.09 -21.02 20.40
C GLY A 355 1.18 -21.49 19.42
N ALA A 356 2.44 -21.10 19.61
CA ALA A 356 3.45 -21.16 18.54
C ALA A 356 4.05 -22.55 18.30
N GLN A 357 4.09 -23.41 19.32
CA GLN A 357 4.78 -24.70 19.24
C GLN A 357 4.00 -25.76 18.43
N ARG A 358 2.69 -25.55 18.23
CA ARG A 358 1.83 -26.37 17.37
C ARG A 358 1.96 -26.05 15.88
N TRP A 359 2.58 -24.91 15.55
CA TRP A 359 2.71 -24.43 14.17
C TRP A 359 3.92 -25.04 13.44
N LEU A 360 4.95 -25.47 14.18
CA LEU A 360 6.18 -26.05 13.62
C LEU A 360 6.10 -27.57 13.36
N SER A 361 5.00 -28.22 13.70
CA SER A 361 4.83 -29.68 13.62
C SER A 361 3.71 -30.13 12.64
N GLY A 362 3.33 -29.28 11.68
CA GLY A 362 2.36 -29.63 10.63
C GLY A 362 2.89 -30.68 9.63
N PRO A 363 2.01 -31.48 8.98
CA PRO A 363 2.42 -32.65 8.21
C PRO A 363 3.24 -32.31 6.96
N ALA A 364 4.32 -33.07 6.75
CA ALA A 364 5.14 -33.03 5.55
C ALA A 364 4.29 -33.38 4.31
N GLY A 365 4.02 -32.42 3.43
CA GLY A 365 3.27 -32.71 2.21
C GLY A 365 2.98 -31.56 1.24
N TRP A 366 3.53 -30.35 1.44
CA TRP A 366 3.24 -29.20 0.57
C TRP A 366 4.51 -28.62 -0.03
N VAL A 367 5.16 -29.38 -0.92
CA VAL A 367 6.06 -28.81 -1.92
C VAL A 367 5.60 -29.29 -3.29
N SER A 368 5.15 -28.35 -4.13
CA SER A 368 4.76 -28.60 -5.50
C SER A 368 5.92 -29.20 -6.31
N PRO A 369 5.69 -30.25 -7.13
CA PRO A 369 6.69 -30.83 -8.04
C PRO A 369 7.33 -29.83 -9.03
N GLY A 370 6.76 -28.64 -9.18
CA GLY A 370 7.30 -27.57 -10.03
C GLY A 370 8.56 -26.90 -9.45
N VAL A 371 8.73 -26.88 -8.13
CA VAL A 371 9.87 -26.21 -7.47
C VAL A 371 11.13 -27.07 -7.51
N THR A 372 11.00 -28.38 -7.33
CA THR A 372 12.10 -29.35 -7.49
C THR A 372 12.59 -29.46 -8.92
N ARG A 373 11.70 -29.29 -9.91
CA ARG A 373 12.07 -29.32 -11.35
C ARG A 373 12.83 -28.07 -11.81
N TRP A 374 12.67 -26.93 -11.11
CA TRP A 374 13.41 -25.70 -11.39
C TRP A 374 14.82 -25.74 -10.80
N LEU A 375 14.99 -26.37 -9.63
CA LEU A 375 16.29 -26.54 -8.98
C LEU A 375 17.20 -27.54 -9.73
N SER A 376 16.65 -28.60 -10.32
CA SER A 376 17.44 -29.59 -11.09
C SER A 376 17.89 -29.11 -12.47
N ALA A 377 17.21 -28.12 -13.06
CA ALA A 377 17.60 -27.54 -14.35
C ALA A 377 18.80 -26.58 -14.26
N GLY A 378 19.08 -26.05 -13.06
CA GLY A 378 20.24 -25.18 -12.81
C GLY A 378 21.58 -25.92 -12.72
N GLU A 379 21.55 -27.23 -12.51
CA GLU A 379 22.74 -28.04 -12.22
C GLU A 379 23.42 -28.64 -13.45
N LYS A 380 22.70 -28.76 -14.59
CA LYS A 380 23.22 -29.44 -15.80
C LYS A 380 23.56 -28.52 -16.97
N GLY A 381 23.32 -27.21 -16.84
CA GLY A 381 23.53 -26.24 -17.91
C GLY A 381 24.63 -25.24 -17.56
N GLY A 382 25.87 -25.53 -17.95
CA GLY A 382 26.98 -24.59 -17.81
C GLY A 382 26.64 -23.20 -18.36
N ARG A 383 27.22 -22.17 -17.72
CA ARG A 383 26.96 -20.71 -17.82
C ARG A 383 26.86 -20.14 -19.26
N TRP A 384 27.25 -20.91 -20.27
CA TRP A 384 27.21 -20.58 -21.71
C TRP A 384 25.89 -20.94 -22.42
N GLY A 385 25.19 -22.00 -21.99
CA GLY A 385 23.96 -22.47 -22.66
C GLY A 385 22.77 -21.51 -22.49
N VAL A 386 22.64 -20.89 -21.32
CA VAL A 386 21.57 -19.94 -21.00
C VAL A 386 21.72 -18.63 -21.79
N ARG A 387 22.97 -18.19 -22.04
CA ARG A 387 23.24 -16.97 -22.81
C ARG A 387 22.86 -17.10 -24.29
N LYS A 388 23.14 -18.25 -24.90
CA LYS A 388 22.81 -18.51 -26.31
C LYS A 388 21.30 -18.63 -26.53
N ALA A 389 20.60 -19.32 -25.64
CA ALA A 389 19.14 -19.46 -25.69
C ALA A 389 18.39 -18.12 -25.50
N ILE A 390 18.95 -17.19 -24.73
CA ILE A 390 18.39 -15.84 -24.56
C ILE A 390 18.65 -14.97 -25.80
N LEU A 391 19.85 -15.05 -26.39
CA LEU A 391 20.23 -14.26 -27.57
C LEU A 391 19.45 -14.68 -28.83
N ASP A 392 19.22 -15.99 -29.02
CA ASP A 392 18.47 -16.49 -30.17
C ASP A 392 16.97 -16.15 -30.10
N ARG A 393 16.43 -15.97 -28.88
CA ARG A 393 15.04 -15.53 -28.67
C ARG A 393 14.81 -14.04 -28.91
N VAL A 394 15.86 -13.22 -28.85
CA VAL A 394 15.78 -11.77 -29.09
C VAL A 394 15.81 -11.44 -30.58
N ARG A 395 16.37 -12.32 -31.41
CA ARG A 395 16.61 -12.05 -32.85
C ARG A 395 15.39 -12.24 -33.77
N THR A 396 14.29 -12.82 -33.30
CA THR A 396 13.18 -13.30 -34.17
C THR A 396 11.82 -12.60 -33.99
N ARG A 397 11.73 -11.48 -33.27
CA ARG A 397 10.42 -10.80 -33.10
C ARG A 397 10.11 -9.78 -34.20
N ARG A 398 9.09 -10.11 -35.02
CA ARG A 398 8.41 -9.19 -35.96
C ARG A 398 7.71 -8.03 -35.23
N PRO A 399 7.52 -6.86 -35.88
CA PRO A 399 6.96 -5.67 -35.24
C PRO A 399 5.48 -5.84 -34.87
N ILE A 400 5.14 -5.44 -33.64
CA ILE A 400 3.80 -5.52 -33.05
C ILE A 400 3.07 -4.20 -33.33
N ARG A 401 1.96 -4.26 -34.08
CA ARG A 401 1.00 -3.15 -34.26
C ARG A 401 0.34 -2.77 -32.91
N PRO A 402 -0.08 -1.51 -32.71
CA PRO A 402 -0.48 -1.01 -31.39
C PRO A 402 -1.84 -1.58 -30.96
N ARG A 403 -1.80 -2.57 -30.04
CA ARG A 403 -2.97 -3.21 -29.41
C ARG A 403 -3.67 -2.35 -28.34
N ALA A 404 -3.10 -1.21 -27.95
CA ALA A 404 -3.57 -0.42 -26.82
C ALA A 404 -4.96 0.20 -27.04
N THR A 405 -5.25 0.69 -28.24
CA THR A 405 -6.56 1.28 -28.58
C THR A 405 -7.68 0.25 -28.71
N MET A 406 -7.35 -0.97 -29.15
CA MET A 406 -8.32 -2.07 -29.26
C MET A 406 -8.68 -2.66 -27.90
N MET A 407 -7.73 -2.68 -26.95
CA MET A 407 -7.96 -3.17 -25.59
C MET A 407 -8.76 -2.16 -24.76
N ALA A 408 -8.51 -0.86 -24.93
CA ALA A 408 -9.32 0.20 -24.32
C ALA A 408 -10.78 0.17 -24.79
N ARG A 409 -11.03 -0.03 -26.10
CA ARG A 409 -12.38 -0.17 -26.66
C ARG A 409 -13.10 -1.46 -26.23
N ARG A 410 -12.37 -2.57 -26.07
CA ARG A 410 -12.95 -3.82 -25.57
C ARG A 410 -13.30 -3.74 -24.08
N MET A 411 -12.51 -3.02 -23.28
CA MET A 411 -12.79 -2.87 -21.85
C MET A 411 -13.87 -1.84 -21.56
N SER A 412 -14.05 -0.79 -22.37
CA SER A 412 -15.25 0.07 -22.29
C SER A 412 -16.53 -0.70 -22.60
N ALA A 413 -16.48 -1.63 -23.57
CA ALA A 413 -17.61 -2.53 -23.86
C ALA A 413 -17.86 -3.53 -22.71
N SER A 414 -16.81 -4.03 -22.05
CA SER A 414 -16.94 -4.87 -20.85
C SER A 414 -17.40 -4.10 -19.61
N LEU A 415 -17.07 -2.81 -19.46
CA LEU A 415 -17.60 -1.96 -18.38
C LEU A 415 -19.09 -1.67 -18.57
N ILE A 416 -19.54 -1.51 -19.82
CA ILE A 416 -20.97 -1.40 -20.18
C ILE A 416 -21.70 -2.73 -19.96
N ALA A 417 -21.03 -3.87 -20.13
CA ALA A 417 -21.61 -5.21 -19.92
C ALA A 417 -21.59 -5.69 -18.44
N VAL A 418 -20.82 -5.04 -17.57
CA VAL A 418 -20.70 -5.36 -16.12
C VAL A 418 -21.56 -4.42 -15.26
N LEU A 419 -22.34 -3.53 -15.88
CA LEU A 419 -23.52 -2.91 -15.27
C LEU A 419 -24.72 -3.87 -15.45
N PRO A 420 -25.15 -4.66 -14.44
CA PRO A 420 -26.37 -5.42 -14.58
C PRO A 420 -27.56 -4.49 -14.32
N THR A 421 -28.45 -4.41 -15.31
CA THR A 421 -29.91 -4.26 -15.16
C THR A 421 -30.40 -3.03 -14.38
N MET A 422 -30.39 -1.86 -15.02
CA MET A 422 -31.55 -0.98 -14.86
C MET A 422 -32.72 -1.60 -15.65
N PRO A 423 -33.96 -1.55 -15.14
CA PRO A 423 -35.11 -2.06 -15.87
C PRO A 423 -35.17 -1.37 -17.23
N THR A 424 -35.35 -2.15 -18.30
CA THR A 424 -35.58 -1.57 -19.63
C THR A 424 -36.78 -0.62 -19.53
N ARG A 425 -36.80 0.40 -20.39
CA ARG A 425 -37.89 1.38 -20.48
C ARG A 425 -39.27 0.72 -20.53
N GLU A 426 -39.37 -0.51 -21.04
CA GLU A 426 -40.61 -1.31 -21.03
C GLU A 426 -41.07 -1.71 -19.62
N VAL A 427 -40.16 -2.12 -18.72
CA VAL A 427 -40.53 -2.53 -17.34
C VAL A 427 -41.01 -1.34 -16.49
N VAL A 428 -40.43 -0.15 -16.71
CA VAL A 428 -40.89 1.09 -16.06
C VAL A 428 -42.26 1.51 -16.61
N LEU A 429 -42.50 1.34 -17.91
CA LEU A 429 -43.80 1.65 -18.53
C LEU A 429 -44.89 0.64 -18.13
N ASP A 430 -44.56 -0.64 -17.96
CA ASP A 430 -45.50 -1.65 -17.48
C ASP A 430 -45.84 -1.45 -15.99
N TYR A 431 -44.88 -1.02 -15.17
CA TYR A 431 -45.13 -0.63 -13.79
C TYR A 431 -46.03 0.62 -13.69
N VAL A 432 -45.79 1.65 -14.51
CA VAL A 432 -46.64 2.86 -14.56
C VAL A 432 -48.04 2.56 -15.10
N ARG A 433 -48.19 1.64 -16.06
CA ARG A 433 -49.51 1.16 -16.53
C ARG A 433 -50.24 0.27 -15.54
N SER A 434 -49.53 -0.38 -14.61
CA SER A 434 -50.15 -1.19 -13.54
C SER A 434 -50.64 -0.35 -12.35
N LEU A 435 -50.29 0.94 -12.33
CA LEU A 435 -50.65 1.91 -11.29
C LEU A 435 -51.74 2.91 -11.74
N ALA A 436 -52.20 2.81 -12.99
CA ALA A 436 -53.35 3.53 -13.54
C ALA A 436 -54.46 2.52 -13.85
#